data_AF-A0A849GYR5-F1
#
_entry.id   AF-A0A849GYR5-F1
#
_cell.length_a   1.000
_cell.length_b   1.000
_cell.length_c   1.000
_cell.angle_alpha   90.00
_cell.angle_beta   90.00
_cell.angle_gamma   90.00
#
_symmetry.space_group_name_H-M   'P 1'
#
loop_
_entity.id
_entity.type
_entity.pdbx_description
1 polymer ?
#
loop_
_entity_poly.entity_id
_entity_poly.type
_entity_poly.pdbx_seq_one_letter_code
_entity_poly.pdbx_strand_id
1 'polypeptide(L)'
;MAEPHETIDHTIPEDILAFLLGTTMCALGVTFLTHLGLITGQTAGLGVLVSYLTGWSFGAVFFLANLPFWGLALARMGRRFTVKSVIAVALVSLIAEALPQVFTISELSPPVGAALAGASIGLGLMVLFRHGASLGGIGVLALYL
;
A
#
# COMPACT_ATOMS: atom_id res chain seq x y z
N MET A 1 1.71 13.47 25.33
CA MET A 1 0.53 13.86 24.55
C MET A 1 1.04 14.02 23.14
N ALA A 2 0.96 12.97 22.31
CA ALA A 2 1.46 13.05 20.94
C ALA A 2 0.61 14.08 20.18
N GLU A 3 1.26 15.01 19.48
CA GLU A 3 0.54 16.02 18.70
C GLU A 3 -0.31 15.31 17.63
N PRO A 4 -1.60 15.68 17.46
CA PRO A 4 -2.40 15.11 16.40
C PRO A 4 -1.75 15.47 15.07
N HIS A 5 -1.39 14.47 14.25
CA HIS A 5 -0.96 14.69 12.87
C HIS A 5 -1.94 15.67 12.21
N GLU A 6 -1.46 16.88 11.91
CA GLU A 6 -2.27 17.94 11.30
C GLU A 6 -2.70 17.44 9.91
N THR A 7 -3.94 16.95 9.82
CA THR A 7 -4.49 16.52 8.54
C THR A 7 -4.77 17.79 7.75
N ILE A 8 -3.96 18.05 6.73
CA ILE A 8 -4.24 19.09 5.75
C ILE A 8 -5.60 18.74 5.15
N ASP A 9 -6.57 19.64 5.27
CA ASP A 9 -7.89 19.44 4.67
C ASP A 9 -7.78 19.59 3.16
N HIS A 10 -7.69 18.46 2.48
CA HIS A 10 -7.75 18.38 1.03
C HIS A 10 -9.20 18.34 0.56
N THR A 11 -9.43 18.86 -0.63
CA THR A 11 -10.73 18.74 -1.30
C THR A 11 -10.96 17.29 -1.74
N ILE A 12 -12.24 16.89 -1.87
CA ILE A 12 -12.62 15.55 -2.36
C ILE A 12 -11.93 15.16 -3.69
N PRO A 13 -11.88 16.01 -4.73
CA PRO A 13 -11.20 15.65 -5.97
C PRO A 13 -9.69 15.46 -5.82
N GLU A 14 -9.04 16.23 -4.95
CA GLU A 14 -7.61 16.05 -4.62
C GLU A 14 -7.38 14.70 -3.93
N ASP A 15 -8.22 14.36 -2.95
CA ASP A 15 -8.19 13.05 -2.28
C ASP A 15 -8.37 11.90 -3.29
N ILE A 16 -9.32 11.99 -4.22
CA ILE A 16 -9.55 10.95 -5.24
C ILE A 16 -8.30 10.77 -6.12
N LEU A 17 -7.76 11.86 -6.65
CA LEU A 17 -6.60 11.81 -7.53
C LEU A 17 -5.37 11.27 -6.79
N ALA A 18 -5.16 11.73 -5.55
CA ALA A 18 -4.06 11.29 -4.71
C ALA A 18 -4.15 9.80 -4.39
N PHE A 19 -5.34 9.30 -4.07
CA PHE A 19 -5.52 7.87 -3.80
C PHE A 19 -5.25 7.05 -5.05
N LEU A 20 -5.84 7.41 -6.19
CA LEU A 20 -5.60 6.68 -7.44
C LEU A 20 -4.11 6.66 -7.81
N LEU A 21 -3.43 7.81 -7.76
CA LEU A 21 -2.01 7.90 -8.07
C LEU A 21 -1.17 7.12 -7.06
N GLY A 22 -1.41 7.34 -5.77
CA GLY A 22 -0.66 6.72 -4.67
C GLY A 22 -0.79 5.20 -4.66
N THR A 23 -2.01 4.68 -4.77
CA THR A 23 -2.25 3.24 -4.80
C THR A 23 -1.71 2.60 -6.07
N THR A 24 -1.79 3.27 -7.22
CA THR A 24 -1.22 2.76 -8.48
C THR A 24 0.30 2.68 -8.40
N MET A 25 0.96 3.69 -7.84
CA MET A 25 2.41 3.68 -7.62
C MET A 25 2.85 2.56 -6.67
N CYS A 26 2.12 2.36 -5.57
CA CYS A 26 2.38 1.23 -4.66
C CYS A 26 2.18 -0.12 -5.35
N ALA A 27 1.08 -0.29 -6.09
CA ALA A 27 0.80 -1.53 -6.81
C ALA A 27 1.86 -1.83 -7.89
N LEU A 28 2.27 -0.83 -8.67
CA LEU A 28 3.34 -0.95 -9.66
C LEU A 28 4.65 -1.44 -9.03
N GLY A 29 5.06 -0.84 -7.91
CA GLY A 29 6.29 -1.26 -7.25
C GLY A 29 6.18 -2.67 -6.67
N VAL A 30 5.02 -3.09 -6.18
CA VAL A 30 4.79 -4.50 -5.78
C VAL A 30 4.86 -5.43 -7.00
N THR A 31 4.30 -5.05 -8.15
CA THR A 31 4.40 -5.82 -9.39
C THR A 31 5.86 -5.98 -9.83
N PHE A 32 6.68 -4.94 -9.73
CA PHE A 32 8.11 -5.03 -10.03
C PHE A 32 8.85 -6.01 -9.10
N LEU A 33 8.58 -5.95 -7.79
CA LEU A 33 9.19 -6.88 -6.84
C LEU A 33 8.77 -8.33 -7.12
N THR A 34 7.46 -8.56 -7.28
CA THR A 34 6.93 -9.90 -7.51
C THR A 34 7.39 -10.50 -8.83
N HIS A 35 7.49 -9.69 -9.90
CA HIS A 35 8.08 -10.11 -11.17
C HIS A 35 9.54 -10.57 -11.02
N LEU A 36 10.30 -9.94 -10.12
CA LEU A 36 11.69 -10.30 -9.82
C LEU A 36 11.85 -11.40 -8.75
N GLY A 37 10.75 -11.96 -8.23
CA GLY A 37 10.78 -12.90 -7.11
C GLY A 37 11.21 -12.28 -5.78
N LEU A 38 11.16 -10.95 -5.67
CA LEU A 38 11.51 -10.19 -4.47
C LEU A 38 10.26 -9.91 -3.62
N ILE A 39 10.50 -9.53 -2.36
CA ILE A 39 9.47 -9.12 -1.41
C ILE A 39 9.77 -7.72 -0.89
N THR A 40 8.71 -6.98 -0.52
CA THR A 40 8.85 -5.73 0.24
C THR A 40 8.89 -6.03 1.75
N GLY A 41 9.11 -4.99 2.56
CA GLY A 41 8.96 -5.09 4.01
C GLY A 41 7.49 -4.99 4.47
N GLN A 42 7.28 -5.16 5.77
CA GLN A 42 5.99 -4.94 6.45
C GLN A 42 4.85 -5.86 5.96
N THR A 43 3.60 -5.39 6.04
CA THR A 43 2.39 -6.15 5.72
C THR A 43 2.28 -6.53 4.24
N ALA A 44 2.72 -5.65 3.34
CA ALA A 44 2.76 -5.98 1.91
C ALA A 44 3.75 -7.12 1.63
N GLY A 45 4.91 -7.13 2.29
CA GLY A 45 5.88 -8.22 2.20
C GLY A 45 5.34 -9.55 2.70
N LEU A 46 4.68 -9.52 3.87
CA LEU A 46 3.97 -10.68 4.42
C LEU A 46 2.88 -11.17 3.44
N GLY A 47 2.17 -10.25 2.79
CA GLY A 47 1.17 -10.56 1.77
C GLY A 47 1.75 -11.31 0.58
N VAL A 48 2.89 -10.85 0.05
CA VAL A 48 3.60 -11.55 -1.03
C VAL A 48 4.09 -12.93 -0.57
N LEU A 49 4.68 -13.02 0.61
CA LEU A 49 5.20 -14.28 1.14
C LEU A 49 4.10 -15.33 1.31
N VAL A 50 2.98 -14.95 1.93
CA VAL A 50 1.84 -15.86 2.12
C VAL A 50 1.25 -16.24 0.77
N SER A 51 1.13 -15.30 -0.18
CA SER A 51 0.68 -15.58 -1.55
C SER A 51 1.56 -16.63 -2.24
N TYR A 52 2.90 -16.55 -2.10
CA TYR A 52 3.83 -17.56 -2.62
C TYR A 52 3.68 -18.93 -1.95
N LEU A 53 3.35 -18.97 -0.65
CA LEU A 53 3.23 -20.22 0.08
C LEU A 53 1.87 -20.92 -0.12
N THR A 54 0.79 -20.16 -0.28
CA THR A 54 -0.59 -20.71 -0.37
C THR A 54 -1.13 -20.78 -1.79
N GLY A 55 -0.51 -20.05 -2.73
CA GLY A 55 -1.02 -19.88 -4.10
C GLY A 55 -2.25 -18.96 -4.21
N TRP A 56 -2.65 -18.30 -3.12
CA TRP A 56 -3.74 -17.32 -3.15
C TRP A 56 -3.30 -16.01 -3.81
N SER A 57 -4.24 -15.24 -4.37
CA SER A 57 -3.90 -13.95 -4.98
C SER A 57 -3.32 -12.99 -3.94
N PHE A 58 -2.28 -12.24 -4.36
CA PHE A 58 -1.64 -11.24 -3.50
C PHE A 58 -2.67 -10.25 -2.95
N GLY A 59 -3.61 -9.78 -3.78
CA GLY A 59 -4.64 -8.83 -3.38
C GLY A 59 -5.51 -9.35 -2.23
N ALA A 60 -6.00 -10.59 -2.34
CA ALA A 60 -6.81 -11.20 -1.29
C ALA A 60 -6.02 -11.35 0.03
N VAL A 61 -4.78 -11.85 -0.06
CA VAL A 61 -3.92 -12.05 1.11
C VAL A 61 -3.56 -10.71 1.75
N PHE A 62 -3.18 -9.70 0.97
CA PHE A 62 -2.80 -8.38 1.46
C PHE A 62 -3.97 -7.67 2.14
N PHE A 63 -5.18 -7.78 1.59
CA PHE A 63 -6.39 -7.23 2.20
C PHE A 63 -6.69 -7.89 3.55
N LEU A 64 -6.64 -9.23 3.62
CA LEU A 64 -6.89 -9.97 4.85
C LEU A 64 -5.80 -9.73 5.90
N ALA A 65 -4.53 -9.65 5.50
CA ALA A 65 -3.41 -9.36 6.39
C ALA A 65 -3.53 -7.97 7.06
N ASN A 66 -4.32 -7.06 6.47
CA ASN A 66 -4.56 -5.71 6.99
C ASN A 66 -5.70 -5.61 8.02
N LEU A 67 -6.59 -6.61 8.10
CA LEU A 67 -7.70 -6.64 9.08
C LEU A 67 -7.29 -6.29 10.53
N PRO A 68 -6.23 -6.90 11.12
CA PRO A 68 -5.84 -6.57 12.50
C PRO A 68 -5.39 -5.10 12.66
N PHE A 69 -4.79 -4.52 11.61
CA PHE A 69 -4.31 -3.14 11.63
C PHE A 69 -5.45 -2.13 11.55
N TRP A 70 -6.58 -2.47 10.93
CA TRP A 70 -7.77 -1.61 10.94
C TRP A 70 -8.39 -1.52 12.33
N GLY A 71 -8.35 -2.60 13.11
CA GLY A 71 -8.73 -2.57 14.53
C GLY A 71 -7.86 -1.59 15.34
N LEU A 72 -6.54 -1.64 15.13
CA LEU A 72 -5.59 -0.72 15.77
C LEU A 72 -5.79 0.73 15.31
N ALA A 73 -5.94 0.94 14.00
CA ALA A 73 -6.17 2.26 13.41
C ALA A 73 -7.46 2.89 13.94
N LEU A 74 -8.53 2.11 14.08
CA LEU A 74 -9.79 2.58 14.63
C LEU A 74 -9.65 3.00 16.10
N ALA A 75 -8.90 2.22 16.88
CA ALA A 75 -8.65 2.49 18.29
C ALA A 75 -7.73 3.68 18.55
N ARG A 76 -6.77 3.97 17.64
CA ARG A 76 -5.70 4.96 17.89
C ARG A 76 -5.75 6.21 17.01
N MET A 77 -6.20 6.11 15.76
CA MET A 77 -6.17 7.19 14.76
C MET A 77 -7.57 7.69 14.37
N GLY A 78 -8.62 6.93 14.69
CA GLY A 78 -10.01 7.31 14.48
C GLY A 78 -10.62 6.82 13.16
N ARG A 79 -11.93 7.08 13.01
CA ARG A 79 -12.77 6.51 11.93
C ARG A 79 -12.38 7.01 10.54
N ARG A 80 -12.12 8.32 10.37
CA ARG A 80 -11.78 8.94 9.07
C ARG A 80 -10.52 8.31 8.46
N PHE A 81 -9.45 8.21 9.24
CA PHE A 81 -8.19 7.59 8.83
C PHE A 81 -8.35 6.09 8.51
N THR A 82 -9.13 5.38 9.32
CA THR A 82 -9.37 3.94 9.13
C THR A 82 -10.09 3.67 7.81
N VAL A 83 -11.17 4.38 7.52
CA VAL A 83 -11.92 4.23 6.27
C VAL A 83 -11.04 4.54 5.06
N LYS A 84 -10.29 5.65 5.12
CA LYS A 84 -9.31 6.02 4.10
C LYS A 84 -8.27 4.90 3.88
N SER A 85 -7.72 4.34 4.95
CA SER A 85 -6.73 3.26 4.87
C SER A 85 -7.31 1.95 4.30
N VAL A 86 -8.54 1.59 4.66
CA VAL A 86 -9.25 0.44 4.08
C VAL A 86 -9.42 0.62 2.56
N ILE A 87 -9.85 1.80 2.12
CA ILE A 87 -10.00 2.14 0.70
C ILE A 87 -8.64 2.04 -0.01
N ALA A 88 -7.57 2.58 0.57
CA ALA A 88 -6.24 2.50 0.00
C ALA A 88 -5.74 1.05 -0.16
N VAL A 89 -5.91 0.22 0.88
CA VAL A 89 -5.54 -1.21 0.82
C VAL A 89 -6.38 -1.95 -0.22
N ALA A 90 -7.69 -1.69 -0.29
CA ALA A 90 -8.57 -2.27 -1.30
C ALA A 90 -8.13 -1.91 -2.71
N LEU A 91 -7.84 -0.63 -2.97
CA LEU A 91 -7.37 -0.14 -4.26
C LEU A 91 -6.04 -0.78 -4.65
N VAL A 92 -5.04 -0.81 -3.75
CA VAL A 92 -3.76 -1.48 -4.02
C VAL A 92 -3.97 -2.96 -4.35
N SER A 93 -4.85 -3.65 -3.61
CA SER A 93 -5.15 -5.07 -3.82
C SER A 93 -5.75 -5.32 -5.21
N LEU A 94 -6.77 -4.55 -5.59
CA LEU A 94 -7.43 -4.67 -6.88
C LEU A 94 -6.50 -4.29 -8.05
N ILE A 95 -5.77 -3.20 -7.89
CA ILE A 95 -4.86 -2.69 -8.93
C ILE A 95 -3.70 -3.66 -9.12
N ALA A 96 -3.08 -4.17 -8.05
CA ALA A 96 -1.98 -5.14 -8.16
C ALA A 96 -2.42 -6.47 -8.81
N GLU A 97 -3.68 -6.88 -8.63
CA GLU A 97 -4.24 -8.07 -9.26
C GLU A 97 -4.61 -7.84 -10.74
N ALA A 98 -5.07 -6.63 -11.08
CA ALA A 98 -5.41 -6.26 -12.45
C ALA A 98 -4.18 -5.93 -13.32
N LEU A 99 -3.11 -5.37 -12.75
CA LEU A 99 -1.94 -4.90 -13.51
C LEU A 99 -1.34 -5.96 -14.43
N PRO A 100 -1.06 -7.19 -13.97
CA PRO A 100 -0.47 -8.23 -14.82
C PRO A 100 -1.31 -8.58 -16.07
N GLN A 101 -2.62 -8.27 -16.07
CA GLN A 101 -3.51 -8.52 -17.20
C GLN A 101 -3.40 -7.46 -18.30
N VAL A 102 -2.91 -6.27 -17.98
CA VAL A 102 -2.82 -5.12 -18.91
C VAL A 102 -1.39 -4.62 -19.11
N PHE A 103 -0.46 -5.06 -18.27
CA PHE A 103 0.93 -4.63 -18.24
C PHE A 103 1.84 -5.85 -18.05
N THR A 104 2.68 -6.12 -19.05
CA THR A 104 3.65 -7.22 -19.01
C THR A 104 5.06 -6.66 -19.02
N ILE A 105 5.89 -7.19 -18.12
CA ILE A 105 7.32 -6.87 -18.04
C ILE A 105 8.05 -7.99 -18.76
N SER A 106 8.74 -7.67 -19.86
CA SER A 106 9.52 -8.64 -20.63
C SER A 106 10.90 -8.87 -20.01
N GLU A 107 11.62 -7.79 -19.74
CA GLU A 107 12.95 -7.81 -19.14
C GLU A 107 13.06 -6.70 -18.09
N LEU A 108 13.54 -7.06 -16.91
CA LEU A 108 13.86 -6.13 -15.84
C LEU A 108 15.04 -6.68 -15.05
N SER A 109 16.13 -5.93 -14.96
CA SER A 109 17.28 -6.38 -14.17
C SER A 109 17.00 -6.23 -12.67
N PRO A 110 17.38 -7.20 -11.82
CA PRO A 110 17.05 -7.16 -10.40
C PRO A 110 17.47 -5.88 -9.67
N PRO A 111 18.68 -5.31 -9.87
CA PRO A 111 19.09 -4.08 -9.18
C PRO A 111 18.23 -2.88 -9.57
N VAL A 112 17.91 -2.73 -10.86
CA VAL A 112 17.11 -1.62 -11.37
C VAL A 112 15.66 -1.77 -10.96
N GLY A 113 15.08 -2.97 -11.08
CA GLY A 113 13.70 -3.20 -10.68
C GLY A 113 13.48 -3.07 -9.17
N ALA A 114 14.43 -3.45 -8.33
CA ALA A 114 14.37 -3.20 -6.89
C ALA A 114 14.39 -1.69 -6.57
N ALA A 115 15.26 -0.93 -7.25
CA ALA A 115 15.35 0.53 -7.08
C ALA A 115 14.06 1.23 -7.55
N LEU A 116 13.54 0.85 -8.72
CA LEU A 116 12.28 1.37 -9.26
C LEU A 116 11.10 1.02 -8.36
N ALA A 117 11.03 -0.23 -7.87
CA ALA A 117 9.99 -0.64 -6.93
C ALA A 117 10.01 0.18 -5.64
N GLY A 118 11.20 0.38 -5.06
CA GLY A 118 11.37 1.19 -3.85
C GLY A 118 10.95 2.65 -4.08
N ALA A 119 11.35 3.24 -5.20
CA ALA A 119 10.96 4.61 -5.56
C ALA A 119 9.43 4.73 -5.76
N SER A 120 8.82 3.80 -6.51
CA SER A 120 7.37 3.80 -6.76
C SER A 120 6.58 3.60 -5.48
N ILE A 121 6.93 2.62 -4.64
CA ILE A 121 6.24 2.39 -3.36
C ILE A 121 6.44 3.59 -2.43
N GLY A 122 7.65 4.15 -2.35
CA GLY A 122 7.96 5.31 -1.51
C GLY A 122 7.15 6.55 -1.90
N LEU A 123 7.08 6.86 -3.20
CA LEU A 123 6.24 7.95 -3.72
C LEU A 123 4.77 7.72 -3.43
N GLY A 124 4.26 6.51 -3.65
CA GLY A 124 2.86 6.18 -3.37
C GLY A 124 2.52 6.32 -1.89
N LEU A 125 3.39 5.85 -1.00
CA LEU A 125 3.22 5.99 0.45
C LEU A 125 3.26 7.46 0.90
N MET A 126 4.19 8.27 0.37
CA MET A 126 4.22 9.70 0.69
C MET A 126 2.92 10.41 0.31
N VAL A 127 2.34 10.09 -0.85
CA VAL A 127 1.04 10.65 -1.26
C VAL A 127 -0.07 10.22 -0.32
N LEU A 128 -0.17 8.93 0.01
CA LEU A 128 -1.22 8.41 0.90
C LEU A 128 -1.13 8.97 2.31
N PHE A 129 0.08 9.05 2.88
CA PHE A 129 0.30 9.62 4.22
C PHE A 129 -0.12 11.09 4.26
N ARG A 130 0.21 11.89 3.24
CA ARG A 130 -0.21 13.31 3.15
C ARG A 130 -1.73 13.51 3.09
N HIS A 131 -2.48 12.50 2.68
CA HIS A 131 -3.95 12.53 2.59
C HIS A 131 -4.62 11.75 3.73
N GLY A 132 -3.87 11.33 4.76
CA GLY A 132 -4.39 10.65 5.94
C GLY A 132 -4.84 9.21 5.67
N ALA A 133 -4.10 8.48 4.84
CA ALA A 133 -4.26 7.04 4.62
C ALA A 133 -2.95 6.30 4.85
N SER A 134 -3.04 5.03 5.25
CA SER A 134 -1.90 4.11 5.34
C SER A 134 -2.25 2.77 4.74
N LEU A 135 -1.22 2.01 4.35
CA LEU A 135 -1.33 0.63 3.86
C LEU A 135 -1.17 -0.42 4.98
N GLY A 136 -1.32 0.02 6.24
CA GLY A 136 -1.24 -0.81 7.45
C GLY A 136 0.18 -1.09 7.93
N GLY A 137 0.31 -2.09 8.82
CA GLY A 137 1.61 -2.50 9.34
C GLY A 137 2.26 -1.48 10.27
N ILE A 138 3.59 -1.33 10.12
CA ILE A 138 4.38 -0.34 10.86
C ILE A 138 3.97 1.08 10.44
N GLY A 139 3.40 1.28 9.25
CA GLY A 139 2.94 2.59 8.79
C GLY A 139 1.90 3.24 9.71
N VAL A 140 1.03 2.47 10.37
CA VAL A 140 0.07 3.00 11.36
C VAL A 140 0.80 3.42 12.64
N LEU A 141 1.81 2.66 13.06
CA LEU A 141 2.63 2.99 14.23
C LEU A 141 3.53 4.21 13.97
N ALA A 142 4.09 4.32 12.77
CA ALA A 142 4.95 5.43 12.36
C ALA A 142 4.21 6.77 12.26
N LEU A 143 2.90 6.75 11.97
CA LEU A 143 2.06 7.95 12.01
C LEU A 143 1.53 8.27 13.42
N TYR A 144 1.58 7.30 14.34
CA TYR A 144 1.13 7.47 15.71
C TYR A 144 2.23 7.97 16.67
N LEU A 145 3.48 7.56 16.43
CA LEU A 145 4.67 7.98 17.18
C LEU A 145 5.17 9.35 16.72
#